data_AF-A0A7C3T113-F1
#
_entry.id   AF-A0A7C3T113-F1
#
_cell.length_a   1.000
_cell.length_b   1.000
_cell.length_c   1.000
_cell.angle_alpha   90.00
_cell.angle_beta   90.00
_cell.angle_gamma   90.00
#
_symmetry.space_group_name_H-M   'P 1'
#
loop_
_entity.id
_entity.type
_entity.pdbx_description
1 polymer ?
#
loop_
_entity_poly.entity_id
_entity_poly.type
_entity_poly.pdbx_seq_one_letter_code
_entity_poly.pdbx_strand_id
1 'polypeptide(L)'
;MREGGIRGWAVENAKTIADMLTGVRFFLALLIFLCALFAEASLLPLVVCLTLLGWTTDIIDGRMARLDEQGRSTVIGELDFATDMFMVYSGLLYFITAGYVPFWPFFCYMLYAGVTAIVWTKKSVIMAQAAPVAAMPIIFSFLHAPVWGWIFLGWIALALAFNWKRFTRVIGEFVENVEDG
;
A
#
# COMPACT_ATOMS: atom_id res chain seq x y z
N MET A 1 12.82 29.41 26.52
CA MET A 1 11.52 29.40 25.82
C MET A 1 11.44 28.13 25.01
N ARG A 2 10.38 27.33 25.18
CA ARG A 2 10.20 26.01 24.54
C ARG A 2 9.91 26.18 23.04
N GLU A 3 10.89 25.98 22.18
CA GLU A 3 10.67 25.73 20.74
C GLU A 3 10.34 24.24 20.46
N GLY A 4 9.67 23.58 21.41
CA GLY A 4 9.19 22.20 21.30
C GLY A 4 7.72 22.14 20.88
N GLY A 5 7.38 22.76 19.75
CA GLY A 5 6.02 22.70 19.20
C GLY A 5 5.61 21.27 18.79
N ILE A 6 4.35 21.08 18.37
CA ILE A 6 3.77 19.79 17.90
C ILE A 6 4.75 19.00 17.01
N ARG A 7 5.54 19.72 16.20
CA ARG A 7 6.55 19.16 15.31
C ARG A 7 7.71 18.47 16.05
N GLY A 8 8.20 19.03 17.16
CA GLY A 8 9.25 18.42 17.99
C GLY A 8 8.78 17.15 18.69
N TRP A 9 7.55 17.16 19.23
CA TRP A 9 6.93 15.96 19.80
C TRP A 9 6.72 14.86 18.76
N ALA A 10 6.29 15.23 17.55
CA ALA A 10 6.07 14.30 16.45
C ALA A 10 7.37 13.64 15.98
N VAL A 11 8.50 14.37 16.01
CA VAL A 11 9.83 13.80 15.69
C VAL A 11 10.28 12.84 16.79
N GLU A 12 10.13 13.22 18.07
CA GLU A 12 10.49 12.35 19.21
C GLU A 12 9.69 11.04 19.23
N ASN A 13 8.42 11.08 18.83
CA ASN A 13 7.51 9.93 18.83
C ASN A 13 7.32 9.31 17.44
N ALA A 14 8.12 9.71 16.45
CA ALA A 14 7.91 9.37 15.05
C ALA A 14 7.83 7.85 14.82
N LYS A 15 8.65 7.10 15.55
CA LYS A 15 8.69 5.64 15.47
C LYS A 15 7.42 4.97 16.01
N THR A 16 6.93 5.41 17.18
CA THR A 16 5.67 4.91 17.76
C THR A 16 4.49 5.21 16.86
N ILE A 17 4.48 6.40 16.24
CA ILE A 17 3.44 6.78 15.27
C ILE A 17 3.50 5.86 14.05
N ALA A 18 4.70 5.58 13.52
CA ALA A 18 4.86 4.64 12.40
C ALA A 18 4.34 3.24 12.75
N ASP A 19 4.75 2.68 13.89
CA ASP A 19 4.31 1.35 14.33
C ASP A 19 2.78 1.29 14.54
N MET A 20 2.17 2.36 15.07
CA MET A 20 0.70 2.46 15.20
C MET A 20 0.01 2.50 13.83
N LEU A 21 0.57 3.23 12.85
CA LEU A 21 0.04 3.30 11.50
C LEU A 21 0.14 1.96 10.76
N THR A 22 1.23 1.20 10.95
CA THR A 22 1.35 -0.18 10.47
C THR A 22 0.27 -1.07 11.10
N GLY A 23 0.04 -0.93 12.42
CA GLY A 23 -1.04 -1.65 13.12
C GLY A 23 -2.44 -1.31 12.58
N VAL A 24 -2.71 -0.02 12.29
CA VAL A 24 -3.95 0.41 11.63
C VAL A 24 -4.06 -0.23 10.24
N ARG A 25 -2.97 -0.28 9.46
CA ARG A 25 -2.98 -0.93 8.14
C ARG A 25 -3.32 -2.41 8.23
N PHE A 26 -2.75 -3.12 9.21
CA PHE A 26 -3.10 -4.51 9.45
C PHE A 26 -4.58 -4.69 9.78
N PHE A 27 -5.14 -3.81 10.60
CA PHE A 27 -6.57 -3.83 10.90
C PHE A 27 -7.44 -3.54 9.66
N LEU A 28 -7.06 -2.57 8.82
CA LEU A 28 -7.76 -2.28 7.55
C LEU A 28 -7.69 -3.48 6.59
N ALA A 29 -6.53 -4.12 6.50
CA ALA A 29 -6.37 -5.35 5.72
C ALA A 29 -7.28 -6.48 6.22
N LEU A 30 -7.42 -6.64 7.54
CA LEU A 30 -8.35 -7.61 8.13
C LEU A 30 -9.81 -7.28 7.78
N LEU A 31 -10.20 -6.00 7.77
CA LEU A 31 -11.54 -5.60 7.33
C LEU A 31 -11.79 -5.93 5.85
N ILE A 32 -10.80 -5.73 4.97
CA ILE A 32 -10.88 -6.14 3.57
C ILE A 32 -11.01 -7.65 3.45
N PHE A 33 -10.23 -8.40 4.23
CA PHE A 33 -10.32 -9.86 4.30
C PHE A 33 -11.73 -10.32 4.73
N LEU A 34 -12.33 -9.67 5.73
CA LEU A 34 -13.71 -9.95 6.13
C LEU A 34 -14.70 -9.66 5.00
N CYS A 35 -14.53 -8.56 4.26
CA CYS A 35 -15.35 -8.27 3.07
C CYS A 35 -15.24 -9.41 2.03
N ALA A 36 -14.05 -9.99 1.88
CA ALA A 36 -13.84 -11.14 0.99
C ALA A 36 -14.63 -12.38 1.43
N LEU A 37 -14.76 -12.62 2.74
CA LEU A 37 -15.54 -13.75 3.27
C LEU A 37 -17.05 -13.60 3.02
N PHE A 38 -17.57 -12.37 3.04
CA PHE A 38 -18.97 -12.11 2.68
C PHE A 38 -19.23 -12.29 1.18
N ALA A 39 -18.19 -12.16 0.34
CA ALA A 39 -18.27 -12.38 -1.11
C ALA A 39 -19.32 -11.49 -1.83
N GLU A 40 -19.60 -10.30 -1.30
CA GLU A 40 -20.59 -9.38 -1.84
C GLU A 40 -19.97 -8.29 -2.73
N ALA A 41 -20.43 -8.20 -3.98
CA ALA A 41 -20.01 -7.17 -4.92
C ALA A 41 -20.37 -5.74 -4.48
N SER A 42 -21.44 -5.58 -3.68
CA SER A 42 -21.91 -4.31 -3.10
C SER A 42 -20.88 -3.66 -2.16
N LEU A 43 -19.94 -4.45 -1.61
CA LEU A 43 -18.91 -3.98 -0.70
C LEU A 43 -17.73 -3.29 -1.41
N LEU A 44 -17.71 -3.23 -2.74
CA LEU A 44 -16.61 -2.64 -3.51
C LEU A 44 -16.27 -1.20 -3.09
N PRO A 45 -17.23 -0.27 -2.93
CA PRO A 45 -17.01 1.05 -2.34
C PRO A 45 -16.23 1.02 -1.01
N LEU A 46 -16.61 0.11 -0.11
CA LEU A 46 -15.98 -0.03 1.20
C LEU A 46 -14.55 -0.55 1.04
N VAL A 47 -14.33 -1.59 0.21
CA VAL A 47 -12.99 -2.13 -0.06
C VAL A 47 -12.06 -1.08 -0.66
N VAL A 48 -12.56 -0.26 -1.60
CA VAL A 48 -11.81 0.85 -2.18
C VAL A 48 -11.48 1.90 -1.12
N CYS A 49 -12.45 2.28 -0.29
CA CYS A 49 -12.24 3.24 0.80
C CYS A 49 -11.17 2.74 1.80
N LEU A 50 -11.28 1.49 2.25
CA LEU A 50 -10.31 0.86 3.14
C LEU A 50 -8.92 0.79 2.52
N THR A 51 -8.83 0.51 1.22
CA THR A 51 -7.56 0.50 0.47
C THR A 51 -6.92 1.89 0.45
N LEU A 52 -7.70 2.93 0.12
CA LEU A 52 -7.22 4.32 0.13
C LEU A 52 -6.75 4.76 1.51
N LEU A 53 -7.47 4.38 2.57
CA LEU A 53 -7.05 4.65 3.94
C LEU A 53 -5.73 3.94 4.27
N GLY A 54 -5.59 2.66 3.92
CA GLY A 54 -4.38 1.88 4.17
C GLY A 54 -3.16 2.41 3.41
N TRP A 55 -3.34 2.89 2.18
CA TRP A 55 -2.27 3.55 1.42
C TRP A 55 -1.95 4.95 1.96
N THR A 56 -2.95 5.66 2.51
CA THR A 56 -2.69 6.93 3.17
C THR A 56 -1.82 6.73 4.41
N THR A 57 -2.09 5.70 5.22
CA THR A 57 -1.25 5.39 6.39
C THR A 57 0.18 4.99 5.98
N ASP A 58 0.37 4.32 4.84
CA ASP A 58 1.69 3.99 4.23
C ASP A 58 2.50 5.21 3.76
N ILE A 59 1.84 6.23 3.23
CA ILE A 59 2.54 7.46 2.88
C ILE A 59 3.00 8.20 4.15
N ILE A 60 2.16 8.18 5.19
CA ILE A 60 2.41 8.89 6.44
C ILE A 60 3.48 8.17 7.25
N ASP A 61 3.39 6.85 7.45
CA ASP A 61 4.34 6.12 8.28
C ASP A 61 5.75 6.11 7.66
N GLY A 62 5.87 6.00 6.34
CA GLY A 62 7.16 6.08 5.66
C GLY A 62 7.78 7.45 5.82
N ARG A 63 6.99 8.53 5.89
CA ARG A 63 7.49 9.87 6.22
C ARG A 63 7.96 9.93 7.67
N MET A 64 7.19 9.42 8.61
CA MET A 64 7.54 9.42 10.03
C MET A 64 8.79 8.58 10.31
N ALA A 65 8.91 7.39 9.71
CA ALA A 65 10.07 6.51 9.85
C ALA A 65 11.38 7.15 9.34
N ARG A 66 11.30 8.06 8.36
CA ARG A 66 12.47 8.82 7.87
C ARG A 66 12.81 10.06 8.70
N LEU A 67 11.87 10.53 9.52
CA LEU A 67 12.12 11.61 10.48
C LEU A 67 12.78 11.09 11.75
N ASP A 68 12.80 9.77 11.96
CA ASP A 68 13.55 9.15 13.05
C ASP A 68 15.06 9.19 12.75
N GLU A 69 15.74 10.20 13.30
CA GLU A 69 17.19 10.38 13.19
C GLU A 69 18.00 9.25 13.85
N GLN A 70 17.36 8.41 14.68
CA GLN A 70 18.04 7.40 15.49
C GLN A 70 18.09 6.02 14.84
N GLY A 71 17.49 5.85 13.65
CA GLY A 71 17.61 4.64 12.84
C GLY A 71 17.11 3.37 13.54
N ARG A 72 16.13 3.49 14.44
CA ARG A 72 15.68 2.35 15.26
C ARG A 72 14.87 1.37 14.40
N SER A 73 15.35 0.13 14.28
CA SER A 73 14.55 -0.98 13.74
C SER A 73 13.63 -1.52 14.84
N THR A 74 12.33 -1.60 14.56
CA THR A 74 11.33 -2.25 15.42
C THR A 74 10.82 -3.49 14.70
N VAL A 75 10.43 -4.51 15.46
CA VAL A 75 9.79 -5.73 14.93
C VAL A 75 8.53 -5.37 14.12
N ILE A 76 7.80 -4.33 14.51
CA ILE A 76 6.62 -3.86 13.78
C ILE A 76 7.01 -3.24 12.43
N GLY A 77 8.10 -2.47 12.37
CA GLY A 77 8.65 -1.96 11.11
C GLY A 77 9.17 -3.06 10.17
N GLU A 78 9.54 -4.23 10.69
CA GLU A 78 9.89 -5.39 9.85
C GLU A 78 8.64 -6.08 9.28
N LEU A 79 7.52 -6.05 10.03
CA LEU A 79 6.22 -6.57 9.61
C LEU A 79 5.47 -5.65 8.64
N ASP A 80 5.94 -4.43 8.44
CA ASP A 80 5.34 -3.43 7.56
C ASP A 80 5.11 -3.97 6.14
N PHE A 81 6.16 -4.57 5.57
CA PHE A 81 6.11 -5.20 4.25
C PHE A 81 5.11 -6.37 4.20
N ALA A 82 5.09 -7.22 5.23
CA ALA A 82 4.16 -8.34 5.31
C ALA A 82 2.71 -7.84 5.43
N THR A 83 2.50 -6.75 6.15
CA THR A 83 1.19 -6.10 6.34
C THR A 83 0.67 -5.52 5.03
N ASP A 84 1.52 -4.86 4.25
CA ASP A 84 1.16 -4.34 2.93
C ASP A 84 0.79 -5.48 1.96
N MET A 85 1.60 -6.54 1.92
CA MET A 85 1.28 -7.73 1.13
C MET A 85 -0.04 -8.36 1.58
N PHE A 86 -0.29 -8.47 2.89
CA PHE A 86 -1.55 -8.99 3.41
C PHE A 86 -2.74 -8.14 2.96
N MET A 87 -2.61 -6.81 2.92
CA MET A 87 -3.66 -5.92 2.40
C MET A 87 -3.93 -6.15 0.92
N VAL A 88 -2.87 -6.23 0.10
CA VAL A 88 -2.95 -6.48 -1.35
C VAL A 88 -3.63 -7.83 -1.63
N TYR A 89 -3.20 -8.90 -0.96
CA TYR A 89 -3.78 -10.22 -1.16
C TYR A 89 -5.19 -10.37 -0.57
N SER A 90 -5.53 -9.63 0.49
CA SER A 90 -6.91 -9.57 0.98
C SER A 90 -7.84 -8.91 -0.05
N GLY A 91 -7.38 -7.86 -0.72
CA GLY A 91 -8.09 -7.24 -1.84
C GLY A 91 -8.25 -8.21 -3.02
N LEU A 92 -7.20 -8.96 -3.36
CA LEU A 92 -7.30 -9.99 -4.39
C LEU A 92 -8.34 -11.06 -4.05
N LEU A 93 -8.31 -11.58 -2.82
CA LEU A 93 -9.26 -12.56 -2.35
C LEU A 93 -10.69 -12.03 -2.49
N TYR A 94 -10.94 -10.77 -2.13
CA TYR A 94 -12.23 -10.12 -2.34
C TYR A 94 -12.65 -10.10 -3.82
N PHE A 95 -11.76 -9.71 -4.74
CA PHE A 95 -12.12 -9.67 -6.17
C PHE A 95 -12.45 -11.06 -6.74
N ILE A 96 -11.80 -12.10 -6.24
CA ILE A 96 -12.09 -13.48 -6.61
C ILE A 96 -13.44 -13.91 -6.02
N THR A 97 -13.66 -13.73 -4.71
CA THR A 97 -14.87 -14.23 -4.03
C THR A 97 -16.13 -13.47 -4.44
N ALA A 98 -16.03 -12.16 -4.65
CA ALA A 98 -17.13 -11.34 -5.15
C ALA A 98 -17.40 -11.49 -6.67
N GLY A 99 -16.63 -12.33 -7.37
CA GLY A 99 -16.89 -12.70 -8.77
C GLY A 99 -16.41 -11.68 -9.81
N TYR A 100 -15.60 -10.69 -9.42
CA TYR A 100 -14.98 -9.75 -10.37
C TYR A 100 -13.91 -10.42 -11.24
N VAL A 101 -13.33 -11.50 -10.73
CA VAL A 101 -12.14 -12.14 -11.29
C VAL A 101 -12.32 -13.66 -11.31
N PRO A 102 -11.96 -14.35 -12.41
CA PRO A 102 -11.96 -15.81 -12.44
C PRO A 102 -10.88 -16.40 -11.52
N PHE A 103 -11.25 -17.43 -10.75
CA PHE A 103 -10.37 -18.08 -9.78
C PHE A 103 -9.09 -18.65 -10.41
N TRP A 104 -9.20 -19.40 -11.51
CA TRP A 104 -8.08 -20.17 -12.07
C TRP A 104 -6.88 -19.34 -12.52
N PRO A 105 -7.04 -18.29 -13.34
CA PRO A 105 -5.91 -17.46 -13.75
C PRO A 105 -5.17 -16.84 -12.57
N PHE A 106 -5.91 -16.42 -11.54
CA PHE A 106 -5.31 -15.77 -10.38
C PHE A 106 -4.71 -16.75 -9.39
N PHE A 107 -5.27 -17.96 -9.26
CA PHE A 107 -4.64 -19.04 -8.51
C PHE A 107 -3.28 -19.41 -9.12
N CYS A 108 -3.23 -19.58 -10.45
CA CYS A 108 -1.97 -19.83 -11.16
C CYS A 108 -0.97 -18.67 -10.99
N TYR A 109 -1.46 -17.43 -11.05
CA TYR A 109 -0.64 -16.25 -10.81
C TYR A 109 -0.07 -16.21 -9.39
N MET A 110 -0.89 -16.49 -8.37
CA MET A 110 -0.44 -16.57 -6.97
C MET A 110 0.57 -17.69 -6.75
N LEU A 111 0.40 -18.84 -7.39
CA LEU A 111 1.38 -19.92 -7.32
C LEU A 111 2.70 -19.51 -7.95
N TYR A 112 2.66 -18.88 -9.12
CA TYR A 112 3.84 -18.32 -9.78
C TYR A 112 4.54 -17.26 -8.90
N ALA A 113 3.77 -16.31 -8.34
CA ALA A 113 4.28 -15.28 -7.44
C ALA A 113 4.90 -15.88 -6.17
N GLY A 114 4.26 -16.88 -5.57
CA GLY A 114 4.78 -17.59 -4.40
C GLY A 114 6.10 -18.31 -4.68
N VAL A 115 6.18 -19.07 -5.78
CA VAL A 115 7.41 -19.78 -6.18
C VAL A 115 8.55 -18.80 -6.43
N THR A 116 8.28 -17.73 -7.18
CA THR A 116 9.30 -16.73 -7.52
C THR A 116 9.73 -15.90 -6.30
N ALA A 117 8.83 -15.63 -5.36
CA ALA A 117 9.16 -15.00 -4.08
C ALA A 117 10.10 -15.87 -3.23
N ILE A 118 9.92 -17.20 -3.23
CA ILE A 118 10.80 -18.15 -2.54
C ILE A 118 12.18 -18.23 -3.20
N VAL A 119 12.24 -18.23 -4.53
CA VAL A 119 13.51 -18.39 -5.28
C VAL A 119 14.36 -17.11 -5.25
N TRP A 120 13.75 -15.94 -5.48
CA TRP A 120 14.51 -14.71 -5.66
C TRP A 120 14.60 -13.81 -4.42
N THR A 121 13.76 -14.01 -3.39
CA THR A 121 13.68 -13.35 -2.05
C THR A 121 13.87 -11.82 -1.95
N LYS A 122 14.18 -11.15 -3.06
CA LYS A 122 14.39 -9.72 -3.18
C LYS A 122 13.04 -9.03 -3.12
N LYS A 123 12.91 -8.07 -2.20
CA LYS A 123 11.68 -7.27 -2.02
C LYS A 123 11.16 -6.68 -3.33
N SER A 124 12.05 -6.22 -4.21
CA SER A 124 11.67 -5.64 -5.51
C SER A 124 10.91 -6.61 -6.43
N VAL A 125 11.26 -7.91 -6.40
CA VAL A 125 10.58 -8.94 -7.20
C VAL A 125 9.16 -9.16 -6.68
N ILE A 126 9.01 -9.25 -5.37
CA ILE A 126 7.70 -9.42 -4.72
C ILE A 126 6.82 -8.19 -4.97
N MET A 127 7.37 -6.98 -4.90
CA MET A 127 6.64 -5.75 -5.21
C MET A 127 6.18 -5.69 -6.68
N ALA A 128 7.04 -6.11 -7.62
CA ALA A 128 6.67 -6.15 -9.04
C ALA A 128 5.48 -7.08 -9.29
N GLN A 129 5.36 -8.16 -8.52
CA GLN A 129 4.24 -9.10 -8.59
C GLN A 129 2.99 -8.61 -7.85
N ALA A 130 3.16 -7.83 -6.79
CA ALA A 130 2.04 -7.19 -6.11
C ALA A 130 1.41 -6.08 -6.96
N ALA A 131 2.19 -5.41 -7.82
CA ALA A 131 1.73 -4.24 -8.58
C ALA A 131 0.48 -4.48 -9.46
N PRO A 132 0.38 -5.56 -10.27
CA PRO A 132 -0.85 -5.85 -11.01
C PRO A 132 -2.07 -6.06 -10.12
N VAL A 133 -1.87 -6.67 -8.95
CA VAL A 133 -2.93 -6.91 -7.97
C VAL A 133 -3.37 -5.60 -7.30
N ALA A 134 -2.41 -4.75 -6.94
CA ALA A 134 -2.64 -3.43 -6.38
C ALA A 134 -3.36 -2.48 -7.35
N ALA A 135 -3.27 -2.72 -8.67
CA ALA A 135 -4.02 -1.96 -9.67
C ALA A 135 -5.51 -2.35 -9.75
N MET A 136 -5.90 -3.54 -9.27
CA MET A 136 -7.27 -4.06 -9.40
C MET A 136 -8.34 -3.18 -8.74
N PRO A 137 -8.16 -2.64 -7.51
CA PRO A 137 -9.13 -1.72 -6.92
C PRO A 137 -9.38 -0.47 -7.79
N ILE A 138 -8.35 0.03 -8.46
CA ILE A 138 -8.47 1.18 -9.36
C ILE A 138 -9.31 0.78 -10.57
N ILE A 139 -8.96 -0.32 -11.23
CA ILE A 139 -9.65 -0.80 -12.43
C ILE A 139 -11.13 -1.09 -12.13
N PHE A 140 -11.40 -1.91 -11.10
CA PHE A 140 -12.77 -2.31 -10.77
C PHE A 140 -13.61 -1.15 -10.21
N SER A 141 -13.00 -0.18 -9.51
CA SER A 141 -13.73 1.03 -9.12
C SER A 141 -14.22 1.81 -10.33
N PHE A 142 -13.43 1.99 -11.39
CA PHE A 142 -13.91 2.64 -12.61
C PHE A 142 -15.00 1.85 -13.35
N LEU A 143 -14.91 0.52 -13.35
CA LEU A 143 -15.86 -0.34 -14.05
C LEU A 143 -17.20 -0.48 -13.35
N HIS A 144 -17.21 -0.57 -12.01
CA HIS A 144 -18.40 -0.94 -11.25
C HIS A 144 -18.87 0.14 -10.26
N ALA A 145 -18.00 1.08 -9.88
CA ALA A 145 -18.33 2.16 -8.95
C ALA A 145 -17.67 3.49 -9.38
N PRO A 146 -18.03 4.09 -10.53
CA PRO A 146 -17.24 5.13 -11.19
C PRO A 146 -16.91 6.34 -10.32
N VAL A 147 -17.82 6.71 -9.40
CA VAL A 147 -17.58 7.79 -8.42
C VAL A 147 -16.35 7.49 -7.57
N TRP A 148 -16.20 6.25 -7.11
CA TRP A 148 -15.04 5.81 -6.34
C TRP A 148 -13.78 5.75 -7.19
N GLY A 149 -13.88 5.43 -8.48
CA GLY A 149 -12.75 5.54 -9.42
C GLY A 149 -12.20 6.97 -9.50
N TRP A 150 -13.08 7.97 -9.62
CA TRP A 150 -12.66 9.37 -9.62
C TRP A 150 -12.08 9.83 -8.27
N ILE A 151 -12.66 9.38 -7.15
CA ILE A 151 -12.09 9.62 -5.81
C ILE A 151 -10.68 9.01 -5.72
N PHE A 152 -10.50 7.78 -6.22
CA PHE A 152 -9.21 7.11 -6.26
C PHE A 152 -8.19 7.91 -7.06
N LEU A 153 -8.56 8.34 -8.28
CA LEU A 153 -7.69 9.15 -9.12
C LEU A 153 -7.33 10.49 -8.48
N GLY A 154 -8.32 11.15 -7.87
CA GLY A 154 -8.11 12.38 -7.10
C GLY A 154 -7.13 12.16 -5.94
N TRP A 155 -7.25 11.04 -5.22
CA TRP A 155 -6.32 10.66 -4.18
C TRP A 155 -4.90 10.43 -4.73
N ILE A 156 -4.74 9.73 -5.86
CA ILE A 156 -3.43 9.53 -6.51
C ILE A 156 -2.81 10.87 -6.88
N ALA A 157 -3.59 11.78 -7.49
CA ALA A 157 -3.12 13.10 -7.88
C ALA A 157 -2.68 13.93 -6.66
N LEU A 158 -3.44 13.89 -5.56
CA LEU A 158 -3.06 14.54 -4.30
C LEU A 158 -1.80 13.93 -3.70
N ALA A 159 -1.72 12.60 -3.61
CA ALA A 159 -0.56 11.88 -3.10
C ALA A 159 0.71 12.23 -3.90
N LEU A 160 0.59 12.33 -5.22
CA LEU A 160 1.67 12.74 -6.12
C LEU A 160 2.06 14.21 -5.89
N ALA A 161 1.08 15.13 -5.82
CA ALA A 161 1.33 16.55 -5.56
C ALA A 161 2.05 16.77 -4.22
N PHE A 162 1.62 16.09 -3.15
CA PHE A 162 2.27 16.17 -1.84
C PHE A 162 3.68 15.55 -1.80
N ASN A 163 3.98 14.61 -2.70
CA ASN A 163 5.30 13.97 -2.80
C ASN A 163 6.10 14.44 -4.03
N TRP A 164 5.70 15.52 -4.68
CA TRP A 164 6.21 15.95 -5.99
C TRP A 164 7.74 16.14 -6.02
N LYS A 165 8.31 16.77 -4.98
CA LYS A 165 9.76 16.96 -4.84
C LYS A 165 10.53 15.64 -4.79
N ARG A 166 9.95 14.60 -4.19
CA ARG A 166 10.57 13.27 -4.14
C ARG A 166 10.45 12.57 -5.48
N PHE A 167 9.27 12.64 -6.10
CA PHE A 167 9.02 12.02 -7.39
C PHE A 167 9.95 12.56 -8.47
N THR A 168 10.08 13.89 -8.56
CA THR A 168 11.01 14.55 -9.48
C THR A 168 12.47 14.18 -9.24
N ARG A 169 12.89 14.04 -7.97
CA ARG A 169 14.24 13.54 -7.64
C ARG A 169 14.47 12.10 -8.11
N VAL A 170 13.53 11.18 -7.83
CA VAL A 170 13.67 9.77 -8.22
C VAL A 170 13.66 9.60 -9.74
N ILE A 171 12.84 10.38 -10.46
CA ILE A 171 12.87 10.39 -11.92
C ILE A 171 14.18 10.98 -12.44
N GLY A 172 14.67 12.07 -11.86
CA GLY A 172 15.96 12.65 -12.22
C GLY A 172 17.10 11.63 -12.07
N GLU A 173 17.19 10.97 -10.91
CA GLU A 173 18.16 9.89 -10.67
C GLU A 173 18.00 8.74 -11.67
N PHE A 174 16.76 8.37 -12.03
CA PHE A 174 16.53 7.31 -13.01
C PHE A 174 16.98 7.71 -14.43
N VAL A 175 16.74 8.96 -14.85
CA VAL A 175 17.16 9.48 -16.16
C VAL A 175 18.69 9.55 -16.23
N GLU A 176 19.37 10.09 -15.20
CA GLU A 176 20.83 10.13 -15.15
C GLU A 176 21.45 8.72 -15.24
N ASN A 177 20.93 7.75 -14.50
CA ASN A 177 21.42 6.36 -14.55
C ASN A 177 21.18 5.65 -15.89
N VAL A 178 20.25 6.15 -16.71
CA VAL A 178 19.98 5.63 -18.06
C VAL A 178 20.82 6.35 -19.12
N GLU A 179 21.21 7.61 -18.89
CA GLU A 179 22.11 8.36 -19.78
C GLU A 179 23.59 7.99 -19.60
N ASP A 180 23.99 7.56 -18.39
CA ASP A 180 25.37 7.16 -18.07
C ASP A 180 25.68 5.65 -18.29
N GLY A 181 24.71 4.84 -18.73
CA GLY A 181 24.83 3.39 -18.94
C GLY A 181 24.76 2.97 -20.41
#